data_AF-A0AAN5C045-F1
#
_entry.id   AF-A0AAN5C045-F1
#
_cell.length_a   1.000
_cell.length_b   1.000
_cell.length_c   1.000
_cell.angle_alpha   90.00
_cell.angle_beta   90.00
_cell.angle_gamma   90.00
#
_symmetry.space_group_name_H-M   'P 1'
#
loop_
_entity.id
_entity.type
_entity.pdbx_description
1 polymer ?
#
loop_
_entity_poly.entity_id
_entity_poly.type
_entity_poly.pdbx_seq_one_letter_code
_entity_poly.pdbx_strand_id
1 'polypeptide(L)'
;MMSHNADFAISPLVAILSSFHNSLVPATAVDALRTFPGEHMVSTSAQSIPYDYVPRNISAWLGEKISIGAESFNETVIGGPAMNPSTFNSAVVQWDTGAGVGWITALDAVVGPGYLNLTYPQGTSDSQFQFLVSPFTQKKDVAGWEDLVGLNVRVSGTFDPKLRVSCSASDATIKYVF
;
A
#
# COMPACT_ATOMS: atom_id res chain seq x y z
N MET A 1 5.08 5.69 12.95
CA MET A 1 3.73 5.62 12.35
C MET A 1 2.76 6.57 13.05
N MET A 2 2.83 7.86 12.71
CA MET A 2 1.68 8.74 12.95
C MET A 2 0.62 8.38 11.91
N SER A 3 -0.61 8.13 12.36
CA SER A 3 -1.71 7.71 11.50
C SER A 3 -2.03 8.84 10.49
N HIS A 4 -1.72 8.63 9.21
CA HIS A 4 -2.15 9.49 8.10
C HIS A 4 -3.67 9.43 7.86
N ASN A 5 -4.44 8.68 8.67
CA ASN A 5 -5.91 8.68 8.59
C ASN A 5 -6.51 10.09 8.73
N ALA A 6 -5.83 10.99 9.45
CA ALA A 6 -6.26 12.38 9.58
C ALA A 6 -6.04 13.19 8.29
N ASP A 7 -5.08 12.84 7.44
CA ASP A 7 -4.78 13.57 6.21
C ASP A 7 -5.91 13.39 5.18
N PHE A 8 -6.58 12.23 5.18
CA PHE A 8 -7.78 11.98 4.37
C PHE A 8 -9.01 12.80 4.82
N ALA A 9 -8.96 13.46 5.98
CA ALA A 9 -10.02 14.39 6.39
C ALA A 9 -10.13 15.62 5.48
N ILE A 10 -9.12 15.88 4.63
CA ILE A 10 -9.19 16.93 3.60
C ILE A 10 -10.00 16.51 2.37
N SER A 11 -10.19 15.21 2.12
CA SER A 11 -10.86 14.73 0.91
C SER A 11 -12.29 15.28 0.73
N PRO A 12 -13.14 15.40 1.78
CA PRO A 12 -14.43 16.08 1.68
C PRO A 12 -14.29 17.57 1.37
N LEU A 13 -13.26 18.25 1.87
CA LEU A 13 -13.00 19.68 1.59
C LEU A 13 -12.66 19.90 0.11
N VAL A 14 -11.83 19.04 -0.49
CA VAL A 14 -11.52 19.11 -1.93
C VAL A 14 -12.78 18.88 -2.79
N ALA A 15 -13.65 17.95 -2.40
CA ALA A 15 -14.90 17.66 -3.10
C ALA A 15 -15.95 18.79 -3.00
N ILE A 16 -15.96 19.55 -1.89
CA ILE A 16 -16.92 20.65 -1.67
C ILE A 16 -16.44 21.97 -2.28
N LEU A 17 -15.13 22.22 -2.32
CA LEU A 17 -14.58 23.55 -2.63
C LEU A 17 -14.49 23.91 -4.13
N SER A 18 -14.97 23.07 -5.04
CA SER A 18 -14.83 23.39 -6.47
C SER A 18 -15.97 22.88 -7.32
N SER A 19 -16.97 23.74 -7.52
CA SER A 19 -17.98 23.60 -8.58
C SER A 19 -17.34 23.44 -9.97
N PHE A 20 -16.14 23.99 -10.19
CA PHE A 20 -15.35 23.73 -11.39
C PHE A 20 -14.87 22.27 -11.47
N HIS A 21 -14.30 21.70 -10.41
CA HIS A 21 -13.84 20.31 -10.39
C HIS A 21 -15.00 19.33 -10.56
N ASN A 22 -16.18 19.63 -9.99
CA ASN A 22 -17.36 18.81 -10.21
C ASN A 22 -17.76 18.71 -11.70
N SER A 23 -17.48 19.74 -12.51
CA SER A 23 -17.69 19.67 -13.97
C SER A 23 -16.70 18.76 -14.70
N LEU A 24 -15.56 18.44 -14.07
CA LEU A 24 -14.51 17.59 -14.64
C LEU A 24 -14.64 16.12 -14.26
N VAL A 25 -15.45 15.80 -13.23
CA VAL A 25 -15.67 14.43 -12.78
C VAL A 25 -16.88 13.85 -13.53
N PRO A 26 -16.72 12.77 -14.33
CA PRO A 26 -17.84 12.14 -15.02
C PRO A 26 -18.90 11.64 -14.04
N ALA A 27 -20.18 11.76 -14.40
CA ALA A 27 -21.29 11.25 -13.58
C ALA A 27 -21.13 9.77 -13.24
N THR A 28 -20.60 8.97 -14.18
CA THR A 28 -20.29 7.56 -13.98
C THR A 28 -19.26 7.31 -12.88
N ALA A 29 -18.26 8.19 -12.72
CA ALA A 29 -17.29 8.09 -11.64
C ALA A 29 -17.91 8.43 -10.29
N VAL A 30 -18.81 9.42 -10.23
CA VAL A 30 -19.57 9.76 -9.02
C VAL A 30 -20.51 8.62 -8.62
N ASP A 31 -21.21 8.02 -9.59
CA ASP A 31 -22.12 6.91 -9.34
C ASP A 31 -21.39 5.65 -8.87
N ALA A 32 -20.17 5.41 -9.38
CA ALA A 32 -19.31 4.30 -8.93
C ALA A 32 -18.91 4.40 -7.45
N LEU A 33 -18.97 5.60 -6.83
CA LEU A 33 -18.71 5.75 -5.39
C LEU A 33 -19.85 5.24 -4.50
N ARG A 34 -21.04 4.97 -5.06
CA ARG A 34 -22.23 4.60 -4.28
C ARG A 34 -22.31 3.12 -3.95
N THR A 35 -21.80 2.27 -4.84
CA THR A 35 -21.94 0.82 -4.74
C THR A 35 -20.64 0.17 -5.16
N PHE A 36 -20.08 -0.66 -4.29
CA PHE A 36 -18.94 -1.49 -4.64
C PHE A 36 -19.37 -2.54 -5.68
N PRO A 37 -18.74 -2.60 -6.88
CA PRO A 37 -19.22 -3.44 -7.98
C PRO A 37 -18.90 -4.93 -7.81
N GLY A 38 -18.37 -5.33 -6.67
CA GLY A 38 -17.83 -6.67 -6.42
C GLY A 38 -16.32 -6.74 -6.63
N GLU A 39 -15.76 -7.91 -6.40
CA GLU A 39 -14.33 -8.16 -6.49
C GLU A 39 -13.81 -7.93 -7.91
N HIS A 40 -12.73 -7.16 -8.07
CA HIS A 40 -12.15 -6.88 -9.39
C HIS A 40 -10.68 -6.46 -9.34
N MET A 41 -10.03 -6.56 -10.49
CA MET A 41 -8.70 -5.98 -10.74
C MET A 41 -8.84 -4.60 -11.37
N VAL A 42 -7.96 -3.69 -10.95
CA VAL A 42 -7.71 -2.40 -11.57
C VAL A 42 -6.29 -2.43 -12.14
N SER A 43 -6.13 -2.00 -13.38
CA SER A 43 -4.83 -1.82 -14.02
C SER A 43 -4.82 -0.46 -14.70
N THR A 44 -3.84 0.36 -14.38
CA THR A 44 -3.67 1.70 -14.95
C THR A 44 -2.20 2.09 -14.99
N SER A 45 -1.88 3.29 -15.47
CA SER A 45 -0.53 3.82 -15.46
C SER A 45 -0.52 5.30 -15.13
N ALA A 46 0.53 5.76 -14.46
CA ALA A 46 0.78 7.17 -14.18
C ALA A 46 2.25 7.51 -14.44
N GLN A 47 2.54 8.76 -14.73
CA GLN A 47 3.92 9.23 -14.90
C GLN A 47 4.07 10.63 -14.30
N SER A 48 5.10 10.82 -13.50
CA SER A 48 5.49 12.09 -12.91
C SER A 48 6.81 12.57 -13.49
N ILE A 49 6.75 13.45 -14.49
CA ILE A 49 7.95 14.04 -15.10
C ILE A 49 8.45 15.19 -14.20
N PRO A 50 9.76 15.31 -13.91
CA PRO A 50 10.89 14.54 -14.44
C PRO A 50 11.35 13.35 -13.59
N TYR A 51 10.55 12.93 -12.60
CA TYR A 51 10.96 11.97 -11.58
C TYR A 51 10.91 10.51 -12.05
N ASP A 52 10.08 10.20 -13.04
CA ASP A 52 9.92 8.85 -13.58
C ASP A 52 10.63 8.68 -14.92
N TYR A 53 11.56 7.71 -15.02
CA TYR A 53 12.20 7.34 -16.28
C TYR A 53 11.21 6.72 -17.28
N VAL A 54 10.22 6.00 -16.78
CA VAL A 54 9.14 5.37 -17.53
C VAL A 54 7.82 5.48 -16.75
N PRO A 55 6.65 5.43 -17.41
CA PRO A 55 5.38 5.35 -16.70
C PRO A 55 5.34 4.18 -15.71
N ARG A 56 4.79 4.43 -14.52
CA ARG A 56 4.50 3.43 -13.51
C ARG A 56 3.29 2.62 -13.94
N ASN A 57 3.40 1.30 -13.89
CA ASN A 57 2.25 0.40 -14.00
C ASN A 57 1.66 0.22 -12.61
N ILE A 58 0.38 0.58 -12.45
CA ILE A 58 -0.35 0.50 -11.19
C ILE A 58 -1.36 -0.65 -11.34
N SER A 59 -1.30 -1.59 -10.41
CA SER A 59 -2.24 -2.70 -10.33
C SER A 59 -2.85 -2.75 -8.93
N ALA A 60 -4.14 -3.02 -8.86
CA ALA A 60 -4.80 -3.26 -7.60
C ALA A 60 -5.85 -4.36 -7.74
N TRP A 61 -5.95 -5.18 -6.70
CA TRP A 61 -7.07 -6.07 -6.48
C TRP A 61 -7.93 -5.48 -5.37
N LEU A 62 -9.22 -5.32 -5.65
CA LEU A 62 -10.18 -4.77 -4.71
C LEU A 62 -11.20 -5.85 -4.35
N GLY A 63 -11.24 -6.22 -3.07
CA GLY A 63 -12.29 -7.02 -2.45
C GLY A 63 -13.16 -6.16 -1.52
N GLU A 64 -14.26 -6.73 -1.02
CA GLU A 64 -15.26 -5.99 -0.23
C GLU A 64 -14.67 -5.36 1.06
N LYS A 65 -13.68 -6.03 1.67
CA LYS A 65 -13.08 -5.64 2.95
C LYS A 65 -11.56 -5.55 2.90
N ILE A 66 -10.98 -5.61 1.72
CA ILE A 66 -9.53 -5.63 1.53
C ILE A 66 -9.18 -5.07 0.15
N SER A 67 -8.16 -4.22 0.11
CA SER A 67 -7.51 -3.80 -1.12
C SER A 67 -6.04 -4.22 -1.07
N ILE A 68 -5.53 -4.65 -2.20
CA ILE A 68 -4.12 -4.96 -2.41
C ILE A 68 -3.69 -4.17 -3.63
N GLY A 69 -2.74 -3.26 -3.48
CA GLY A 69 -2.24 -2.41 -4.56
C GLY A 69 -0.73 -2.48 -4.66
N ALA A 70 -0.21 -2.40 -5.88
CA ALA A 70 1.21 -2.18 -6.11
C ALA A 70 1.46 -1.37 -7.38
N GLU A 71 2.58 -0.68 -7.41
CA GLU A 71 3.08 0.03 -8.56
C GLU A 71 4.53 -0.36 -8.90
N SER A 72 4.83 -0.44 -10.20
CA SER A 72 6.22 -0.50 -10.66
C SER A 72 6.87 0.88 -10.52
N PHE A 73 8.15 0.94 -10.16
CA PHE A 73 8.89 2.19 -10.04
C PHE A 73 10.23 2.11 -10.77
N ASN A 74 10.58 3.16 -11.50
CA ASN A 74 11.91 3.38 -12.07
C ASN A 74 12.14 4.89 -12.07
N GLU A 75 12.73 5.37 -10.98
CA GLU A 75 12.74 6.79 -10.60
C GLU A 75 14.16 7.37 -10.70
N THR A 76 14.26 8.65 -11.05
CA THR A 76 15.52 9.42 -11.08
C THR A 76 16.05 9.72 -9.67
N VAL A 77 15.16 9.70 -8.68
CA VAL A 77 15.44 9.89 -7.25
C VAL A 77 14.49 9.01 -6.44
N ILE A 78 14.99 8.35 -5.40
CA ILE A 78 14.19 7.42 -4.59
C ILE A 78 13.08 8.19 -3.86
N GLY A 79 11.83 7.72 -4.02
CA GLY A 79 10.65 8.35 -3.46
C GLY A 79 10.06 9.44 -4.38
N GLY A 80 10.50 9.48 -5.63
CA GLY A 80 9.97 10.34 -6.68
C GLY A 80 9.91 11.83 -6.30
N PRO A 81 8.82 12.56 -6.65
CA PRO A 81 8.69 13.99 -6.39
C PRO A 81 8.81 14.39 -4.91
N ALA A 82 8.47 13.48 -3.99
CA ALA A 82 8.57 13.73 -2.57
C ALA A 82 10.03 13.73 -2.09
N MET A 83 10.96 13.15 -2.87
CA MET A 83 12.38 13.00 -2.54
C MET A 83 12.59 12.42 -1.14
N ASN A 84 11.64 11.60 -0.70
CA ASN A 84 11.60 11.06 0.65
C ASN A 84 11.41 9.54 0.56
N PRO A 85 12.51 8.78 0.60
CA PRO A 85 12.41 7.34 0.54
C PRO A 85 11.59 6.81 1.72
N SER A 86 11.73 7.39 2.93
CA SER A 86 11.10 6.91 4.19
C SER A 86 9.57 6.82 4.17
N THR A 87 8.92 7.46 3.20
CA THR A 87 7.46 7.46 3.03
C THR A 87 7.01 6.73 1.77
N PHE A 88 7.95 6.30 0.92
CA PHE A 88 7.67 5.62 -0.34
C PHE A 88 7.41 4.13 -0.12
N ASN A 89 6.26 3.68 -0.60
CA ASN A 89 5.72 2.34 -0.38
C ASN A 89 5.06 1.87 -1.68
N SER A 90 5.79 1.09 -2.49
CA SER A 90 5.31 0.69 -3.81
C SER A 90 4.28 -0.43 -3.79
N ALA A 91 4.11 -1.14 -2.66
CA ALA A 91 3.02 -2.09 -2.46
C ALA A 91 2.35 -1.89 -1.10
N VAL A 92 1.03 -2.03 -1.10
CA VAL A 92 0.15 -1.74 0.04
C VAL A 92 -0.98 -2.75 0.09
N VAL A 93 -1.26 -3.27 1.29
CA VAL A 93 -2.51 -3.96 1.62
C VAL A 93 -3.25 -3.14 2.65
N GLN A 94 -4.53 -2.88 2.42
CA GLN A 94 -5.42 -2.31 3.42
C GLN A 94 -6.59 -3.26 3.65
N TRP A 95 -6.99 -3.46 4.90
CA TRP A 95 -8.16 -4.29 5.19
C TRP A 95 -8.98 -3.74 6.35
N ASP A 96 -10.25 -4.12 6.36
CA ASP A 96 -11.17 -3.83 7.46
C ASP A 96 -10.87 -4.74 8.65
N THR A 97 -10.48 -4.14 9.77
CA THR A 97 -10.27 -4.85 11.06
C THR A 97 -11.55 -4.97 11.87
N GLY A 98 -12.67 -4.41 11.40
CA GLY A 98 -13.95 -4.28 12.10
C GLY A 98 -14.01 -3.10 13.08
N ALA A 99 -12.86 -2.51 13.43
CA ALA A 99 -12.77 -1.31 14.29
C ALA A 99 -11.72 -0.30 13.81
N GLY A 100 -11.44 -0.32 12.50
CA GLY A 100 -10.42 0.51 11.85
C GLY A 100 -9.89 -0.15 10.57
N VAL A 101 -8.88 0.48 9.97
CA VAL A 101 -8.21 -0.03 8.77
C VAL A 101 -6.81 -0.49 9.16
N GLY A 102 -6.50 -1.75 8.87
CA GLY A 102 -5.16 -2.29 8.96
C GLY A 102 -4.37 -1.97 7.69
N TRP A 103 -3.05 -1.86 7.81
CA TRP A 103 -2.14 -1.56 6.71
C TRP A 103 -0.91 -2.47 6.77
N ILE A 104 -0.55 -3.07 5.63
CA ILE A 104 0.75 -3.71 5.38
C ILE A 104 1.39 -3.01 4.19
N THR A 105 2.69 -2.80 4.22
CA THR A 105 3.43 -2.34 3.03
C THR A 105 4.70 -3.14 2.78
N ALA A 106 5.06 -3.24 1.50
CA ALA A 106 6.26 -3.88 0.99
C ALA A 106 6.80 -3.09 -0.21
N LEU A 107 8.02 -3.46 -0.65
CA LEU A 107 8.64 -2.94 -1.87
C LEU A 107 8.61 -4.02 -2.96
N ASP A 108 8.34 -3.58 -4.19
CA ASP A 108 8.44 -4.39 -5.42
C ASP A 108 7.60 -5.67 -5.40
N ALA A 109 6.30 -5.50 -5.63
CA ALA A 109 5.33 -6.59 -5.60
C ALA A 109 4.47 -6.64 -6.87
N VAL A 110 4.07 -7.85 -7.24
CA VAL A 110 3.04 -8.10 -8.24
C VAL A 110 1.73 -8.46 -7.53
N VAL A 111 0.67 -7.73 -7.85
CA VAL A 111 -0.67 -7.99 -7.30
C VAL A 111 -1.39 -9.04 -8.11
N GLY A 112 -2.09 -9.93 -7.42
CA GLY A 112 -3.20 -10.68 -7.99
C GLY A 112 -4.32 -10.90 -6.98
N PRO A 113 -5.36 -11.68 -7.35
CA PRO A 113 -6.53 -11.87 -6.50
C PRO A 113 -6.18 -12.45 -5.13
N GLY A 114 -6.30 -11.62 -4.09
CA GLY A 114 -6.01 -12.01 -2.71
C GLY A 114 -4.54 -12.25 -2.39
N TYR A 115 -3.59 -11.85 -3.24
CA TYR A 115 -2.17 -12.07 -2.98
C TYR A 115 -1.25 -10.93 -3.46
N LEU A 116 -0.10 -10.84 -2.79
CA LEU A 116 1.11 -10.15 -3.26
C LEU A 116 2.18 -11.19 -3.55
N ASN A 117 2.79 -11.12 -4.72
CA ASN A 117 3.98 -11.89 -5.05
C ASN A 117 5.19 -10.95 -5.05
N LEU A 118 6.18 -11.25 -4.21
CA LEU A 118 7.37 -10.45 -4.04
C LEU A 118 8.54 -11.21 -4.64
N THR A 119 9.31 -10.52 -5.48
CA THR A 119 10.52 -11.10 -6.08
C THR A 119 11.66 -10.15 -5.85
N TYR A 120 12.82 -10.67 -5.50
CA TYR A 120 14.04 -9.87 -5.48
C TYR A 120 15.09 -10.53 -6.38
N PRO A 121 15.09 -10.23 -7.70
CA PRO A 121 15.92 -10.94 -8.67
C PRO A 121 17.43 -10.80 -8.44
N GLN A 122 17.84 -9.71 -7.78
CA GLN A 122 19.24 -9.45 -7.41
C GLN A 122 19.55 -9.82 -5.94
N GLY A 123 18.60 -10.45 -5.25
CA GLY A 123 18.75 -10.85 -3.86
C GLY A 123 19.82 -11.92 -3.66
N THR A 124 20.43 -11.88 -2.49
CA THR A 124 21.36 -12.90 -2.02
C THR A 124 20.73 -13.70 -0.88
N SER A 125 21.44 -14.69 -0.34
CA SER A 125 20.99 -15.42 0.86
C SER A 125 20.82 -14.52 2.09
N ASP A 126 21.42 -13.33 2.09
CA ASP A 126 21.35 -12.37 3.19
C ASP A 126 20.20 -11.36 3.04
N SER A 127 19.57 -11.31 1.86
CA SER A 127 18.45 -10.41 1.58
C SER A 127 17.21 -10.80 2.39
N GLN A 128 16.46 -9.79 2.85
CA GLN A 128 15.28 -9.97 3.69
C GLN A 128 14.10 -9.18 3.12
N PHE A 129 12.92 -9.78 3.10
CA PHE A 129 11.69 -9.03 2.89
C PHE A 129 11.25 -8.41 4.21
N GLN A 130 11.10 -7.10 4.22
CA GLN A 130 10.56 -6.37 5.35
C GLN A 130 9.13 -5.92 5.05
N PHE A 131 8.24 -6.17 6.00
CA PHE A 131 6.88 -5.66 6.00
C PHE A 131 6.70 -4.71 7.17
N LEU A 132 6.06 -3.58 6.91
CA LEU A 132 5.62 -2.68 7.98
C LEU A 132 4.13 -2.88 8.18
N VAL A 133 3.74 -3.13 9.42
CA VAL A 133 2.33 -3.36 9.80
C VAL A 133 1.90 -2.28 10.77
N SER A 134 0.75 -1.66 10.50
CA SER A 134 0.16 -0.70 11.42
C SER A 134 -0.37 -1.37 12.68
N PRO A 135 -0.19 -0.79 13.89
CA PRO A 135 -1.04 -1.11 15.01
C PRO A 135 -2.49 -0.69 14.72
N PHE A 136 -3.46 -1.40 15.28
CA PHE A 136 -4.88 -1.06 15.17
C PHE A 136 -5.54 -1.11 16.55
N THR A 137 -6.71 -0.48 16.69
CA THR A 137 -7.39 -0.28 17.99
C THR A 137 -7.52 -1.57 18.80
N GLN A 138 -7.78 -2.70 18.13
CA GLN A 138 -7.97 -4.01 18.75
C GLN A 138 -6.67 -4.74 19.10
N LYS A 139 -5.55 -4.41 18.43
CA LYS A 139 -4.23 -5.02 18.66
C LYS A 139 -3.14 -3.97 18.45
N LYS A 140 -2.59 -3.47 19.57
CA LYS A 140 -1.56 -2.42 19.57
C LYS A 140 -0.16 -2.94 19.28
N ASP A 141 0.10 -4.20 19.62
CA ASP A 141 1.38 -4.86 19.40
C ASP A 141 1.17 -6.05 18.46
N VAL A 142 1.81 -6.04 17.29
CA VAL A 142 1.74 -7.12 16.30
C VAL A 142 3.04 -7.93 16.39
N ALA A 143 2.96 -9.16 16.90
CA ALA A 143 4.11 -10.05 17.06
C ALA A 143 4.20 -11.14 15.98
N GLY A 144 3.16 -11.27 15.15
CA GLY A 144 3.08 -12.29 14.11
C GLY A 144 1.88 -12.10 13.19
N TRP A 145 1.77 -12.94 12.17
CA TRP A 145 0.66 -12.92 11.23
C TRP A 145 -0.68 -13.26 11.87
N GLU A 146 -0.65 -14.09 12.92
CA GLU A 146 -1.78 -14.47 13.75
C GLU A 146 -2.41 -13.29 14.52
N ASP A 147 -1.68 -12.20 14.70
CA ASP A 147 -2.15 -11.00 15.37
C ASP A 147 -2.94 -10.06 14.43
N LEU A 148 -2.98 -10.35 13.13
CA LEU A 148 -3.68 -9.55 12.12
C LEU A 148 -5.18 -9.81 12.14
N VAL A 149 -5.90 -9.08 12.99
CA VAL A 149 -7.35 -9.23 13.14
C VAL A 149 -8.07 -9.02 11.80
N GLY A 150 -8.92 -9.97 11.43
CA GLY A 150 -9.70 -9.92 10.18
C GLY A 150 -8.94 -10.37 8.94
N LEU A 151 -7.66 -10.77 9.06
CA LEU A 151 -6.83 -11.21 7.95
C LEU A 151 -6.27 -12.61 8.19
N ASN A 152 -6.37 -13.50 7.19
CA ASN A 152 -5.68 -14.79 7.19
C ASN A 152 -4.50 -14.72 6.22
N VAL A 153 -3.30 -14.58 6.76
CA VAL A 153 -2.08 -14.50 5.92
C VAL A 153 -1.44 -15.87 5.80
N ARG A 154 -1.15 -16.27 4.56
CA ARG A 154 -0.36 -17.46 4.25
C ARG A 154 0.87 -17.03 3.46
N VAL A 155 2.03 -17.42 3.96
CA VAL A 155 3.33 -17.06 3.37
C VAL A 155 4.00 -18.31 2.83
N SER A 156 4.46 -18.26 1.59
CA SER A 156 5.18 -19.35 0.93
C SER A 156 6.20 -18.78 -0.06
N GLY A 157 7.32 -19.48 -0.26
CA GLY A 157 8.33 -19.09 -1.23
C GLY A 157 9.63 -19.87 -1.06
N THR A 158 10.70 -19.38 -1.67
CA THR A 158 12.04 -19.99 -1.65
C THR A 158 12.96 -19.41 -0.58
N PHE A 159 12.40 -19.00 0.57
CA PHE A 159 13.11 -18.31 1.65
C PHE A 159 12.79 -18.94 3.02
N ASP A 160 13.56 -18.59 4.05
CA ASP A 160 13.27 -18.99 5.43
C ASP A 160 12.03 -18.23 5.95
N PRO A 161 10.90 -18.91 6.22
CA PRO A 161 9.67 -18.25 6.64
C PRO A 161 9.72 -17.69 8.08
N LYS A 162 10.84 -17.86 8.80
CA LYS A 162 10.97 -17.39 10.17
C LYS A 162 10.87 -15.85 10.24
N LEU A 163 9.71 -15.39 10.70
CA LEU A 163 9.45 -13.97 10.92
C LEU A 163 10.38 -13.41 12.00
N ARG A 164 11.02 -12.27 11.70
CA ARG A 164 11.75 -11.46 12.67
C ARG A 164 10.97 -10.17 12.90
N VAL A 165 10.36 -10.04 14.08
CA VAL A 165 9.60 -8.85 14.43
C VAL A 165 10.49 -7.84 15.14
N SER A 166 10.43 -6.59 14.68
CA SER A 166 11.03 -5.44 15.33
C SER A 166 10.01 -4.32 15.44
N CYS A 167 10.04 -3.59 16.56
CA CYS A 167 9.17 -2.43 16.75
C CYS A 167 9.93 -1.17 16.34
N SER A 168 9.32 -0.33 15.51
CA SER A 168 9.86 1.00 15.20
C SER A 168 9.04 2.09 15.87
N ALA A 169 9.68 2.91 16.69
CA ALA A 169 9.05 4.06 17.36
C ALA A 169 8.96 5.31 16.46
N SER A 170 9.66 5.32 15.31
CA SER A 170 9.64 6.43 14.35
C SER A 170 10.00 5.97 12.93
N ASP A 171 9.44 6.66 11.93
CA ASP A 171 9.66 6.36 10.51
C ASP A 171 11.14 6.64 10.09
N ALA A 172 11.91 7.32 10.93
CA ALA A 172 13.34 7.60 10.75
C ALA A 172 14.25 6.36 10.89
N THR A 173 13.73 5.24 11.40
CA THR A 173 14.48 3.98 11.56
C THR A 173 14.26 3.02 10.39
N ILE A 174 13.70 3.49 9.28
CA ILE A 174 13.68 2.73 8.03
C ILE A 174 15.10 2.74 7.46
N LYS A 175 15.90 1.77 7.87
CA LYS A 175 17.11 1.43 7.14
C LYS A 175 16.66 0.67 5.90
N TYR A 176 16.75 1.32 4.75
CA TYR A 176 16.82 0.62 3.47
C TYR A 176 18.08 -0.23 3.48
N VAL A 177 17.97 -1.45 4.00
CA VAL A 177 19.01 -2.44 3.81
C VAL A 177 18.61 -3.17 2.54
N PHE A 178 19.16 -2.68 1.43
CA PHE A 178 19.18 -3.39 0.15
C PHE A 178 20.11 -4.60 0.27
#